data_AF-A0A9X4XQG2-F1
#
_entry.id   AF-A0A9X4XQG2-F1
#
_cell.length_a   1.000
_cell.length_b   1.000
_cell.length_c   1.000
_cell.angle_alpha   90.00
_cell.angle_beta   90.00
_cell.angle_gamma   90.00
#
_symmetry.space_group_name_H-M   'P 1'
#
loop_
_entity.id
_entity.type
_entity.pdbx_description
1 polymer ?
#
loop_
_entity_poly.entity_id
_entity_poly.type
_entity_poly.pdbx_seq_one_letter_code
_entity_poly.pdbx_strand_id
1 'polypeptide(L)'
;MPRLLAAAAAFAALILGAWPALAAGSIPLSLSVQVDTQGRPLAGCLLYTYAAGTTTPQSAYQDGGLTIPHPWPVVCDAAGRLPQLFFADGSIKLRLTDRAGVQVLGADGVLVIGPSSGSGGGSSVDPTTVFSTGAIQHRYGTGPISGWVRANGRTIGSATSGATERAHADTQSLFEYLWGADPNLAVSGGRGASANADWLAGKTIALPDARGRALAGLDDMGSTAAGRLTSSFFGTTATVLGAAGGTESRSL
;
A
#
# COMPACT_ATOMS: atom_id res chain seq x y z
N MET A 1 -5.74 57.61 -20.02
CA MET A 1 -4.67 56.94 -20.82
C MET A 1 -3.51 56.65 -19.88
N PRO A 2 -2.86 55.49 -20.01
CA PRO A 2 -2.68 54.51 -18.93
C PRO A 2 -1.22 54.37 -18.45
N ARG A 3 -0.95 53.39 -17.56
CA ARG A 3 0.33 52.65 -17.33
C ARG A 3 1.28 53.21 -16.25
N LEU A 4 1.85 52.49 -15.27
CA LEU A 4 1.99 51.06 -14.87
C LEU A 4 2.24 51.03 -13.34
N LEU A 5 1.50 50.30 -12.50
CA LEU A 5 1.62 48.86 -12.14
C LEU A 5 3.03 48.40 -11.71
N ALA A 6 3.16 48.18 -10.39
CA ALA A 6 4.25 47.49 -9.70
C ALA A 6 4.17 45.97 -9.91
N ALA A 7 5.34 45.31 -10.05
CA ALA A 7 5.56 43.90 -9.66
C ALA A 7 7.03 43.50 -9.93
N ALA A 8 7.86 43.43 -8.90
CA ALA A 8 9.08 42.62 -8.92
C ALA A 8 8.73 41.27 -8.27
N ALA A 9 8.33 40.30 -9.09
CA ALA A 9 7.99 38.97 -8.65
C ALA A 9 9.26 38.18 -8.31
N ALA A 10 9.31 37.67 -7.08
CA ALA A 10 10.30 36.73 -6.60
C ALA A 10 10.22 35.41 -7.39
N PHE A 11 11.33 35.02 -8.00
CA PHE A 11 11.50 33.70 -8.63
C PHE A 11 11.79 32.67 -7.53
N ALA A 12 10.74 32.07 -6.97
CA ALA A 12 10.83 30.89 -6.13
C ALA A 12 9.92 29.80 -6.70
N ALA A 13 10.40 29.08 -7.73
CA ALA A 13 9.77 27.85 -8.18
C ALA A 13 10.39 26.67 -7.42
N LEU A 14 9.87 26.42 -6.23
CA LEU A 14 10.05 25.17 -5.49
C LEU A 14 9.28 24.07 -6.25
N ILE A 15 9.98 23.27 -7.06
CA ILE A 15 9.43 22.04 -7.64
C ILE A 15 9.32 21.01 -6.51
N LEU A 16 8.19 21.02 -5.79
CA LEU A 16 7.72 19.86 -5.01
C LEU A 16 7.07 18.86 -5.98
N GLY A 17 7.90 18.22 -6.80
CA GLY A 17 7.53 16.94 -7.36
C GLY A 17 7.70 15.91 -6.25
N ALA A 18 6.62 15.25 -5.84
CA ALA A 18 6.73 14.02 -5.07
C ALA A 18 7.55 13.05 -5.92
N TRP A 19 8.83 12.90 -5.62
CA TRP A 19 9.61 11.83 -6.22
C TRP A 19 8.96 10.54 -5.71
N PRO A 20 8.51 9.62 -6.59
CA PRO A 20 8.15 8.30 -6.11
C PRO A 20 9.37 7.82 -5.34
N ALA A 21 9.20 7.40 -4.08
CA ALA A 21 10.26 6.68 -3.41
C ALA A 21 10.59 5.50 -4.34
N LEU A 22 11.75 5.54 -5.00
CA LEU A 22 12.15 4.54 -5.95
C LEU A 22 12.69 3.39 -5.13
N ALA A 23 11.87 2.36 -4.95
CA ALA A 23 12.36 1.11 -4.46
C ALA A 23 12.99 0.34 -5.60
N ALA A 24 14.27 0.08 -5.43
CA ALA A 24 15.04 -0.73 -6.34
C ALA A 24 15.20 -2.12 -5.76
N GLY A 25 14.65 -3.11 -6.45
CA GLY A 25 14.95 -4.50 -6.20
C GLY A 25 15.87 -5.11 -7.25
N SER A 26 16.23 -6.35 -7.00
CA SER A 26 17.12 -7.16 -7.84
C SER A 26 16.43 -8.46 -8.20
N ILE A 27 17.00 -9.17 -9.17
CA ILE A 27 16.54 -10.49 -9.60
C ILE A 27 17.62 -11.53 -9.31
N PRO A 28 17.27 -12.83 -9.23
CA PRO A 28 18.25 -13.90 -9.02
C PRO A 28 19.40 -13.95 -10.04
N LEU A 29 19.19 -13.38 -11.22
CA LEU A 29 20.20 -13.32 -12.28
C LEU A 29 21.23 -12.18 -12.11
N SER A 30 20.99 -11.21 -11.22
CA SER A 30 21.91 -10.10 -10.94
C SER A 30 23.24 -10.62 -10.39
N LEU A 31 24.38 -10.15 -10.91
CA LEU A 31 25.73 -10.59 -10.54
C LEU A 31 26.05 -12.10 -10.73
N SER A 32 25.12 -12.87 -11.28
CA SER A 32 25.28 -14.30 -11.50
C SER A 32 26.05 -14.62 -12.78
N VAL A 33 26.81 -15.72 -12.77
CA VAL A 33 27.51 -16.25 -13.95
C VAL A 33 26.56 -17.15 -14.72
N GLN A 34 26.43 -16.88 -16.01
CA GLN A 34 25.66 -17.70 -16.94
C GLN A 34 26.57 -18.73 -17.59
N VAL A 35 26.10 -19.96 -17.67
CA VAL A 35 26.83 -21.08 -18.27
C VAL A 35 25.97 -21.81 -19.30
N ASP A 36 26.62 -22.43 -20.27
CA ASP A 36 25.97 -23.30 -21.25
C ASP A 36 25.68 -24.70 -20.68
N THR A 37 25.07 -25.57 -21.50
CA THR A 37 24.75 -26.95 -21.12
C THR A 37 25.99 -27.83 -20.85
N GLN A 38 27.19 -27.35 -21.20
CA GLN A 38 28.46 -28.01 -20.96
C GLN A 38 29.24 -27.37 -19.80
N GLY A 39 28.64 -26.39 -19.10
CA GLY A 39 29.24 -25.69 -17.96
C GLY A 39 30.23 -24.59 -18.33
N ARG A 40 30.34 -24.21 -19.61
CA ARG A 40 31.23 -23.12 -20.04
C ARG A 40 30.55 -21.77 -19.85
N PRO A 41 31.26 -20.73 -19.41
CA PRO A 41 30.67 -19.41 -19.27
C PRO A 41 30.17 -18.85 -20.61
N LEU A 42 28.96 -18.28 -20.59
CA LEU A 42 28.35 -17.63 -21.75
C LEU A 42 28.90 -16.21 -21.92
N ALA A 43 30.17 -16.10 -22.32
CA ALA A 43 30.81 -14.82 -22.55
C ALA A 43 30.03 -13.95 -23.57
N GLY A 44 29.66 -12.74 -23.18
CA GLY A 44 28.89 -11.84 -24.04
C GLY A 44 27.43 -12.26 -24.28
N CYS A 45 26.83 -13.06 -23.38
CA CYS A 45 25.38 -13.29 -23.41
C CYS A 45 24.58 -11.99 -23.39
N LEU A 46 23.34 -12.05 -23.89
CA LEU A 46 22.42 -10.91 -23.96
C LEU A 46 21.21 -11.19 -23.09
N LEU A 47 20.98 -10.35 -22.09
CA LEU A 47 19.77 -10.37 -21.27
C LEU A 47 18.79 -9.30 -21.75
N TYR A 48 17.63 -9.77 -22.18
CA TYR A 48 16.48 -8.94 -22.52
C TYR A 48 15.49 -8.92 -21.37
N THR A 49 15.13 -7.71 -20.96
CA THR A 49 14.16 -7.43 -19.90
C THR A 49 12.91 -6.83 -20.50
N TYR A 50 11.74 -7.33 -20.09
CA TYR A 50 10.43 -6.89 -20.55
C TYR A 50 9.47 -6.74 -19.38
N ALA A 51 8.42 -5.94 -19.56
CA ALA A 51 7.28 -5.94 -18.66
C ALA A 51 6.61 -7.32 -18.67
N ALA A 52 6.20 -7.82 -17.49
CA ALA A 52 5.60 -9.16 -17.34
C ALA A 52 4.42 -9.38 -18.29
N GLY A 53 4.33 -10.58 -18.86
CA GLY A 53 3.26 -10.95 -19.81
C GLY A 53 3.35 -10.28 -21.18
N THR A 54 4.34 -9.43 -21.45
CA THR A 54 4.46 -8.68 -22.71
C THR A 54 5.79 -8.95 -23.44
N THR A 55 6.01 -8.22 -24.52
CA THR A 55 7.32 -8.06 -25.19
C THR A 55 7.77 -6.60 -25.18
N THR A 56 7.17 -5.76 -24.33
CA THR A 56 7.54 -4.36 -24.18
C THR A 56 8.82 -4.28 -23.37
N PRO A 57 9.91 -3.67 -23.90
CA PRO A 57 11.16 -3.53 -23.18
C PRO A 57 10.98 -2.84 -21.83
N GLN A 58 11.66 -3.35 -20.80
CA GLN A 58 11.71 -2.74 -19.48
C GLN A 58 13.15 -2.39 -19.13
N SER A 59 13.37 -1.18 -18.62
CA SER A 59 14.70 -0.71 -18.21
C SER A 59 15.22 -1.45 -16.98
N ALA A 60 16.50 -1.85 -17.03
CA ALA A 60 17.32 -2.20 -15.89
C ALA A 60 18.25 -1.04 -15.56
N TYR A 61 18.66 -0.90 -14.30
CA TYR A 61 19.47 0.23 -13.82
C TYR A 61 20.76 -0.23 -13.14
N GLN A 62 21.76 0.65 -13.13
CA GLN A 62 23.09 0.45 -12.54
C GLN A 62 23.12 0.82 -11.06
N ASP A 63 22.17 1.65 -10.59
CA ASP A 63 22.09 2.14 -9.22
C ASP A 63 20.71 1.89 -8.59
N GLY A 64 20.69 1.81 -7.26
CA GLY A 64 19.46 1.64 -6.48
C GLY A 64 18.54 2.87 -6.48
N GLY A 65 18.98 4.02 -7.00
CA GLY A 65 18.14 5.18 -7.23
C GLY A 65 17.38 5.13 -8.56
N LEU A 66 17.57 4.08 -9.37
CA LEU A 66 16.99 3.92 -10.70
C LEU A 66 17.27 5.13 -11.62
N THR A 67 18.48 5.70 -11.54
CA THR A 67 18.85 6.92 -12.26
C THR A 67 19.68 6.66 -13.51
N ILE A 68 20.52 5.62 -13.49
CA ILE A 68 21.45 5.29 -14.56
C ILE A 68 20.98 4.00 -15.23
N PRO A 69 20.33 4.05 -16.41
CA PRO A 69 19.88 2.84 -17.09
C PRO A 69 21.06 2.04 -17.66
N HIS A 70 20.91 0.73 -17.68
CA HIS A 70 21.73 -0.16 -18.50
C HIS A 70 21.29 -0.09 -19.98
N PRO A 71 22.21 -0.32 -20.93
CA PRO A 71 21.84 -0.58 -22.32
C PRO A 71 20.87 -1.75 -22.43
N TRP A 72 19.97 -1.70 -23.41
CA TRP A 72 19.05 -2.79 -23.72
C TRP A 72 19.40 -3.38 -25.09
N PRO A 73 19.75 -4.67 -25.20
CA PRO A 73 19.89 -5.66 -24.11
C PRO A 73 21.10 -5.44 -23.20
N VAL A 74 21.04 -5.99 -21.98
CA VAL A 74 22.18 -6.01 -21.05
C VAL A 74 23.16 -7.09 -21.50
N VAL A 75 24.44 -6.75 -21.62
CA VAL A 75 25.48 -7.65 -22.09
C VAL A 75 26.28 -8.24 -20.92
N CYS A 76 26.53 -9.54 -20.94
CA CYS A 76 27.40 -10.22 -19.99
C CYS A 76 28.87 -9.93 -20.26
N ASP A 77 29.72 -9.97 -19.24
CA ASP A 77 31.17 -9.83 -19.39
C ASP A 77 31.83 -11.06 -20.05
N ALA A 78 33.16 -11.03 -20.19
CA ALA A 78 33.95 -12.12 -20.76
C ALA A 78 33.90 -13.41 -19.92
N ALA A 79 33.54 -13.33 -18.64
CA ALA A 79 33.34 -14.46 -17.76
C ALA A 79 31.86 -14.92 -17.72
N GLY A 80 31.01 -14.40 -18.62
CA GLY A 80 29.58 -14.72 -18.68
C GLY A 80 28.78 -14.18 -17.50
N ARG A 81 29.31 -13.21 -16.75
CA ARG A 81 28.65 -12.61 -15.60
C ARG A 81 27.76 -11.45 -16.04
N LEU A 82 26.55 -11.41 -15.50
CA LEU A 82 25.69 -10.23 -15.61
C LEU A 82 26.14 -9.14 -14.65
N PRO A 83 26.07 -7.85 -15.02
CA PRO A 83 26.36 -6.77 -14.10
C PRO A 83 25.34 -6.75 -12.94
N GLN A 84 25.55 -5.85 -11.99
CA GLN A 84 24.53 -5.58 -10.99
C GLN A 84 23.32 -4.92 -11.66
N LEU A 85 22.14 -5.48 -11.40
CA LEU A 85 20.88 -5.05 -12.00
C LEU A 85 19.91 -4.59 -10.90
N PHE A 86 19.40 -3.38 -11.08
CA PHE A 86 18.34 -2.80 -10.28
C PHE A 86 17.09 -2.58 -11.14
N PHE A 87 15.91 -2.82 -10.56
CA PHE A 87 14.62 -2.66 -11.22
C PHE A 87 13.65 -1.98 -10.27
N ALA A 88 12.67 -1.28 -10.85
CA ALA A 88 11.49 -0.87 -10.10
C ALA A 88 10.73 -2.12 -9.59
N ASP A 89 10.10 -1.99 -8.43
CA ASP A 89 9.27 -3.02 -7.82
C ASP A 89 8.22 -3.59 -8.81
N GLY A 90 7.99 -4.89 -8.73
CA GLY A 90 6.99 -5.59 -9.54
C GLY A 90 7.45 -6.96 -10.01
N SER A 91 6.81 -7.44 -11.07
CA SER A 91 7.19 -8.67 -11.77
C SER A 91 7.61 -8.35 -13.21
N ILE A 92 8.58 -9.10 -13.72
CA ILE A 92 9.21 -8.85 -15.01
C ILE A 92 9.39 -10.13 -15.80
N LYS A 93 9.57 -9.98 -17.11
CA LYS A 93 9.92 -11.08 -18.00
C LYS A 93 11.36 -10.96 -18.45
N LEU A 94 12.06 -12.08 -18.41
CA LEU A 94 13.46 -12.22 -18.76
C LEU A 94 13.60 -13.17 -19.95
N ARG A 95 14.48 -12.79 -20.87
CA ARG A 95 14.98 -13.69 -21.91
C ARG A 95 16.49 -13.53 -21.99
N LEU A 96 17.22 -14.57 -21.64
CA LEU A 96 18.65 -14.66 -21.80
C LEU A 96 18.98 -15.42 -23.08
N THR A 97 19.83 -14.85 -23.91
CA THR A 97 20.39 -15.52 -25.08
C THR A 97 21.90 -15.62 -24.99
N ASP A 98 22.48 -16.56 -25.71
CA ASP A 98 23.91 -16.53 -26.00
C ASP A 98 24.26 -15.33 -26.90
N ARG A 99 25.56 -15.18 -27.20
CA ARG A 99 26.05 -14.11 -28.08
C ARG A 99 25.51 -14.21 -29.51
N ALA A 100 25.10 -15.40 -29.95
CA ALA A 100 24.53 -15.65 -31.28
C ALA A 100 23.00 -15.44 -31.33
N GLY A 101 22.36 -15.12 -30.20
CA GLY A 101 20.91 -14.88 -30.11
C GLY A 101 20.08 -16.13 -29.83
N VAL A 102 20.69 -17.29 -29.57
CA VAL A 102 20.00 -18.53 -29.19
C VAL A 102 19.54 -18.42 -27.75
N GLN A 103 18.26 -18.69 -27.50
CA GLN A 103 17.68 -18.58 -26.17
C GLN A 103 18.22 -19.67 -25.24
N VAL A 104 18.76 -19.25 -24.10
CA VAL A 104 19.24 -20.11 -23.01
C VAL A 104 18.22 -20.19 -21.89
N LEU A 105 17.59 -19.06 -21.55
CA LEU A 105 16.57 -18.99 -20.51
C LEU A 105 15.45 -18.03 -20.94
N GLY A 106 14.21 -18.42 -20.65
CA GLY A 106 13.04 -17.57 -20.72
C GLY A 106 12.21 -17.76 -19.46
N ALA A 107 11.91 -16.67 -18.75
CA ALA A 107 11.10 -16.70 -17.54
C ALA A 107 10.16 -15.50 -17.55
N ASP A 108 8.88 -15.72 -17.25
CA ASP A 108 7.88 -14.67 -17.11
C ASP A 108 7.39 -14.63 -15.65
N GLY A 109 6.96 -13.46 -15.19
CA GLY A 109 6.51 -13.26 -13.81
C GLY A 109 7.64 -13.34 -12.77
N VAL A 110 8.89 -13.08 -13.15
CA VAL A 110 10.02 -13.05 -12.20
C VAL A 110 9.85 -11.88 -11.25
N LEU A 111 9.81 -12.15 -9.95
CA LEU A 111 9.67 -11.12 -8.92
C LEU A 111 10.97 -10.31 -8.79
N VAL A 112 10.82 -8.99 -8.74
CA VAL A 112 11.88 -8.07 -8.34
C VAL A 112 11.90 -8.02 -6.82
N ILE A 113 13.02 -8.43 -6.22
CA ILE A 113 13.20 -8.57 -4.77
C ILE A 113 14.07 -7.42 -4.26
N GLY A 114 13.50 -6.54 -3.44
CA GLY A 114 14.19 -5.38 -2.89
C GLY A 114 13.42 -4.67 -1.78
N PRO A 115 14.03 -3.65 -1.14
CA PRO A 115 13.34 -2.78 -0.20
C PRO A 115 12.22 -2.03 -0.94
N SER A 116 10.98 -2.48 -0.80
CA SER A 116 9.83 -1.88 -1.46
C SER A 116 9.47 -0.50 -0.89
N SER A 117 9.07 0.43 -1.74
CA SER A 117 8.66 1.79 -1.39
C SER A 117 7.15 1.90 -1.26
N GLY A 118 6.44 0.83 -1.62
CA GLY A 118 5.04 0.61 -1.33
C GLY A 118 4.87 -0.29 -0.12
N SER A 119 3.89 0.05 0.71
CA SER A 119 3.22 -0.89 1.61
C SER A 119 3.07 -2.24 0.91
N GLY A 120 3.66 -3.29 1.50
CA GLY A 120 3.82 -4.62 0.91
C GLY A 120 2.71 -5.04 -0.05
N GLY A 121 2.99 -4.89 -1.35
CA GLY A 121 2.15 -5.34 -2.46
C GLY A 121 2.82 -6.51 -3.17
N GLY A 122 3.25 -7.50 -2.41
CA GLY A 122 3.92 -8.68 -2.95
C GLY A 122 4.03 -9.78 -1.91
N SER A 123 3.04 -10.68 -1.91
CA SER A 123 3.22 -12.02 -1.35
C SER A 123 2.21 -12.97 -1.96
N SER A 124 2.68 -14.18 -2.22
CA SER A 124 1.97 -15.42 -2.54
C SER A 124 0.99 -15.89 -1.46
N VAL A 125 0.58 -14.98 -0.56
CA VAL A 125 -0.39 -15.23 0.50
C VAL A 125 -1.75 -14.79 -0.03
N ASP A 126 -2.69 -15.71 -0.03
CA ASP A 126 -4.07 -15.44 -0.41
C ASP A 126 -4.60 -14.31 0.49
N PRO A 127 -5.12 -13.19 -0.04
CA PRO A 127 -5.65 -12.08 0.75
C PRO A 127 -6.73 -12.48 1.76
N THR A 128 -7.38 -13.64 1.57
CA THR A 128 -8.35 -14.20 2.52
C THR A 128 -7.69 -14.85 3.74
N THR A 129 -6.39 -15.13 3.69
CA THR A 129 -5.60 -15.72 4.78
C THR A 129 -4.96 -14.69 5.70
N VAL A 130 -5.11 -13.40 5.39
CA VAL A 130 -4.58 -12.28 6.18
C VAL A 130 -5.75 -11.41 6.65
N PHE A 131 -5.58 -10.69 7.77
CA PHE A 131 -6.58 -9.73 8.23
C PHE A 131 -6.88 -8.68 7.15
N SER A 132 -8.15 -8.58 6.77
CA SER A 132 -8.64 -7.57 5.84
C SER A 132 -8.89 -6.23 6.54
N THR A 133 -8.97 -5.16 5.75
CA THR A 133 -9.33 -3.83 6.27
C THR A 133 -10.70 -3.88 6.94
N GLY A 134 -10.80 -3.32 8.15
CA GLY A 134 -12.01 -3.38 8.98
C GLY A 134 -11.98 -4.47 10.06
N ALA A 135 -11.02 -5.39 10.00
CA ALA A 135 -10.83 -6.35 11.07
C ALA A 135 -10.45 -5.67 12.40
N ILE A 136 -10.76 -6.33 13.51
CA ILE A 136 -10.40 -5.90 14.86
C ILE A 136 -9.43 -6.91 15.45
N GLN A 137 -8.29 -6.44 15.96
CA GLN A 137 -7.32 -7.24 16.71
C GLN A 137 -7.23 -6.75 18.15
N HIS A 138 -7.15 -7.68 19.10
CA HIS A 138 -6.82 -7.38 20.48
C HIS A 138 -5.30 -7.52 20.71
N ARG A 139 -4.71 -6.53 21.39
CA ARG A 139 -3.29 -6.54 21.78
C ARG A 139 -3.15 -6.11 23.22
N TYR A 140 -2.28 -6.82 23.96
CA TYR A 140 -1.81 -6.37 25.26
C TYR A 140 -0.68 -5.33 25.07
N GLY A 141 -1.03 -4.04 25.18
CA GLY A 141 -0.09 -2.92 25.03
C GLY A 141 -0.79 -1.56 24.90
N THR A 142 -0.02 -0.48 24.99
CA THR A 142 -0.55 0.91 25.01
C THR A 142 -0.14 1.76 23.80
N GLY A 143 0.84 1.31 23.02
CA GLY A 143 1.34 2.00 21.82
C GLY A 143 0.58 1.65 20.53
N PRO A 144 0.73 2.45 19.46
CA PRO A 144 0.19 2.12 18.15
C PRO A 144 0.86 0.86 17.57
N ILE A 145 0.16 0.17 16.68
CA ILE A 145 0.70 -0.93 15.89
C ILE A 145 0.81 -0.43 14.44
N SER A 146 1.95 -0.66 13.80
CA SER A 146 2.07 -0.37 12.36
C SER A 146 1.02 -1.17 11.59
N GLY A 147 0.32 -0.52 10.65
CA GLY A 147 -0.80 -1.10 9.92
C GLY A 147 -2.15 -1.09 10.64
N TRP A 148 -2.22 -0.61 11.89
CA TRP A 148 -3.48 -0.53 12.65
C TRP A 148 -3.70 0.86 13.26
N VAL A 149 -4.96 1.18 13.54
CA VAL A 149 -5.36 2.33 14.35
C VAL A 149 -6.20 1.88 15.53
N ARG A 150 -6.19 2.64 16.62
CA ARG A 150 -6.94 2.27 17.84
C ARG A 150 -8.40 2.67 17.71
N ALA A 151 -9.32 1.80 18.11
CA ALA A 151 -10.74 2.11 18.29
C ALA A 151 -10.95 3.00 19.53
N ASN A 152 -10.55 4.27 19.43
CA ASN A 152 -10.49 5.20 20.56
C ASN A 152 -11.38 6.45 20.39
N GLY A 153 -12.32 6.42 19.44
CA GLY A 153 -13.24 7.53 19.17
C GLY A 153 -12.60 8.79 18.57
N ARG A 154 -11.30 8.78 18.26
CA ARG A 154 -10.63 9.86 17.53
C ARG A 154 -10.87 9.73 16.03
N THR A 155 -10.21 10.54 15.22
CA THR A 155 -10.42 10.58 13.76
C THR A 155 -9.23 10.06 12.96
N ILE A 156 -9.53 9.50 11.78
CA ILE A 156 -8.57 9.21 10.70
C ILE A 156 -8.89 10.05 9.47
N GLY A 157 -7.91 10.20 8.58
CA GLY A 157 -8.06 10.90 7.31
C GLY A 157 -6.75 10.99 6.55
N SER A 158 -6.77 11.70 5.42
CA SER A 158 -5.59 11.92 4.58
C SER A 158 -4.46 12.62 5.33
N ALA A 159 -3.25 12.63 4.74
CA ALA A 159 -2.08 13.28 5.33
C ALA A 159 -2.29 14.78 5.64
N THR A 160 -3.20 15.44 4.92
CA THR A 160 -3.53 16.87 5.08
C THR A 160 -4.82 17.13 5.85
N SER A 161 -5.53 16.07 6.29
CA SER A 161 -6.87 16.18 6.88
C SER A 161 -6.92 16.73 8.31
N GLY A 162 -5.79 16.78 9.02
CA GLY A 162 -5.74 17.18 10.43
C GLY A 162 -6.36 16.14 11.39
N ALA A 163 -6.53 14.88 10.95
CA ALA A 163 -7.04 13.80 11.78
C ALA A 163 -6.23 13.57 13.07
N THR A 164 -6.93 13.24 14.16
CA THR A 164 -6.39 13.28 15.53
C THR A 164 -5.78 11.97 16.03
N GLU A 165 -6.23 10.82 15.51
CA GLU A 165 -5.51 9.56 15.72
C GLU A 165 -4.43 9.38 14.67
N ARG A 166 -4.80 9.59 13.39
CA ARG A 166 -3.89 9.36 12.28
C ARG A 166 -4.29 10.11 11.01
N ALA A 167 -3.49 11.11 10.65
CA ALA A 167 -3.55 11.82 9.37
C ALA A 167 -2.48 11.26 8.43
N HIS A 168 -2.82 10.27 7.61
CA HIS A 168 -1.86 9.62 6.70
C HIS A 168 -2.56 8.90 5.54
N ALA A 169 -1.90 8.82 4.38
CA ALA A 169 -2.50 8.33 3.13
C ALA A 169 -2.91 6.85 3.17
N ASP A 170 -2.19 6.02 3.93
CA ASP A 170 -2.50 4.61 4.14
C ASP A 170 -3.77 4.35 5.00
N THR A 171 -4.42 5.39 5.54
CA THR A 171 -5.72 5.24 6.19
C THR A 171 -6.89 5.24 5.21
N GLN A 172 -6.65 5.46 3.90
CA GLN A 172 -7.70 5.56 2.88
C GLN A 172 -8.63 4.36 2.88
N SER A 173 -8.08 3.14 2.80
CA SER A 173 -8.88 1.92 2.74
C SER A 173 -9.77 1.77 3.96
N LEU A 174 -9.26 2.12 5.15
CA LEU A 174 -10.03 2.05 6.39
C LEU A 174 -11.09 3.16 6.45
N PHE A 175 -10.77 4.37 5.98
CA PHE A 175 -11.73 5.46 5.87
C PHE A 175 -12.92 5.05 4.99
N GLU A 176 -12.65 4.51 3.80
CA GLU A 176 -13.69 4.09 2.86
C GLU A 176 -14.52 2.93 3.40
N TYR A 177 -13.87 1.96 4.05
CA TYR A 177 -14.56 0.87 4.74
C TYR A 177 -15.51 1.38 5.83
N LEU A 178 -15.02 2.19 6.76
CA LEU A 178 -15.85 2.72 7.87
C LEU A 178 -16.96 3.64 7.35
N TRP A 179 -16.68 4.40 6.29
CA TRP A 179 -17.68 5.25 5.67
C TRP A 179 -18.85 4.44 5.13
N GLY A 180 -18.58 3.29 4.47
CA GLY A 180 -19.64 2.42 3.96
C GLY A 180 -20.32 1.56 5.03
N ALA A 181 -19.54 1.05 6.00
CA ALA A 181 -19.99 0.03 6.95
C ALA A 181 -20.83 0.60 8.11
N ASP A 182 -20.43 1.75 8.66
CA ASP A 182 -21.11 2.34 9.82
C ASP A 182 -21.56 3.76 9.50
N PRO A 183 -22.85 3.98 9.17
CA PRO A 183 -23.38 5.30 8.84
C PRO A 183 -23.38 6.26 10.04
N ASN A 184 -23.28 5.75 11.28
CA ASN A 184 -23.34 6.55 12.50
C ASN A 184 -22.00 7.20 12.83
N LEU A 185 -20.89 6.74 12.25
CA LEU A 185 -19.59 7.40 12.41
C LEU A 185 -19.63 8.79 11.79
N ALA A 186 -19.21 9.79 12.57
CA ALA A 186 -19.20 11.17 12.14
C ALA A 186 -18.11 11.43 11.10
N VAL A 187 -18.47 12.05 9.98
CA VAL A 187 -17.55 12.58 8.98
C VAL A 187 -17.51 14.11 9.12
N SER A 188 -16.32 14.71 9.13
CA SER A 188 -16.17 16.16 9.28
C SER A 188 -16.87 16.90 8.13
N GLY A 189 -17.77 17.83 8.45
CA GLY A 189 -18.60 18.52 7.45
C GLY A 189 -19.73 17.66 6.86
N GLY A 190 -20.01 16.49 7.47
CA GLY A 190 -21.02 15.55 7.00
C GLY A 190 -20.54 14.67 5.85
N ARG A 191 -21.31 13.61 5.60
CA ARG A 191 -21.07 12.68 4.49
C ARG A 191 -21.43 13.33 3.16
N GLY A 192 -20.53 13.24 2.19
CA GLY A 192 -20.73 13.70 0.82
C GLY A 192 -21.30 12.61 -0.09
N ALA A 193 -21.06 12.75 -1.39
CA ALA A 193 -21.59 11.85 -2.43
C ALA A 193 -20.98 10.45 -2.39
N SER A 194 -19.72 10.31 -1.95
CA SER A 194 -19.05 9.03 -1.81
C SER A 194 -17.89 9.13 -0.83
N ALA A 195 -17.44 7.98 -0.29
CA ALA A 195 -16.28 7.92 0.58
C ALA A 195 -15.02 8.49 -0.08
N ASN A 196 -14.74 8.13 -1.34
CA ASN A 196 -13.58 8.65 -2.07
C ASN A 196 -13.67 10.18 -2.29
N ALA A 197 -14.87 10.72 -2.56
CA ALA A 197 -15.04 12.17 -2.68
C ALA A 197 -14.76 12.89 -1.35
N ASP A 198 -15.23 12.33 -0.23
CA ASP A 198 -14.96 12.87 1.11
C ASP A 198 -13.48 12.77 1.49
N TRP A 199 -12.82 11.67 1.11
CA TRP A 199 -11.37 11.48 1.28
C TRP A 199 -10.56 12.52 0.49
N LEU A 200 -10.86 12.69 -0.79
CA LEU A 200 -10.20 13.67 -1.67
C LEU A 200 -10.45 15.12 -1.20
N ALA A 201 -11.60 15.38 -0.58
CA ALA A 201 -11.91 16.66 0.06
C ALA A 201 -11.15 16.90 1.38
N GLY A 202 -10.30 15.97 1.82
CA GLY A 202 -9.53 16.09 3.06
C GLY A 202 -10.38 15.96 4.33
N LYS A 203 -11.56 15.35 4.23
CA LYS A 203 -12.41 15.12 5.41
C LYS A 203 -11.80 14.04 6.30
N THR A 204 -12.22 14.07 7.56
CA THR A 204 -11.89 13.05 8.56
C THR A 204 -13.14 12.25 8.93
N ILE A 205 -12.96 11.00 9.32
CA ILE A 205 -14.03 10.15 9.88
C ILE A 205 -13.65 9.71 11.29
N ALA A 206 -14.63 9.67 12.19
CA ALA A 206 -14.47 9.14 13.53
C ALA A 206 -14.24 7.62 13.48
N LEU A 207 -13.40 7.12 14.39
CA LEU A 207 -13.21 5.71 14.66
C LEU A 207 -14.27 5.21 15.66
N PRO A 208 -14.59 3.91 15.66
CA PRO A 208 -15.32 3.29 16.77
C PRO A 208 -14.67 3.61 18.11
N ASP A 209 -15.47 3.76 19.16
CA ASP A 209 -14.99 4.09 20.51
C ASP A 209 -15.13 2.92 21.48
N ALA A 210 -14.06 2.14 21.62
CA ALA A 210 -13.99 1.01 22.53
C ALA A 210 -13.39 1.36 23.91
N ARG A 211 -13.16 2.64 24.21
CA ARG A 211 -12.56 3.05 25.49
C ARG A 211 -13.50 2.69 26.66
N GLY A 212 -13.03 1.81 27.55
CA GLY A 212 -13.82 1.36 28.70
C GLY A 212 -15.03 0.48 28.35
N ARG A 213 -15.12 -0.02 27.11
CA ARG A 213 -16.24 -0.84 26.63
C ARG A 213 -15.82 -2.28 26.37
N ALA A 214 -16.75 -3.21 26.60
CA ALA A 214 -16.65 -4.56 26.07
C ALA A 214 -17.19 -4.57 24.63
N LEU A 215 -16.47 -5.22 23.73
CA LEU A 215 -16.95 -5.45 22.37
C LEU A 215 -17.87 -6.68 22.36
N ALA A 216 -19.00 -6.56 21.69
CA ALA A 216 -19.92 -7.65 21.42
C ALA A 216 -20.21 -7.70 19.92
N GLY A 217 -20.55 -8.90 19.42
CA GLY A 217 -21.07 -9.05 18.07
C GLY A 217 -22.45 -8.37 17.94
N LEU A 218 -22.86 -8.11 16.70
CA LEU A 218 -24.24 -7.73 16.41
C LEU A 218 -25.19 -8.84 16.88
N ASP A 219 -26.34 -8.46 17.43
CA ASP A 219 -27.26 -9.46 18.02
C ASP A 219 -27.87 -10.40 16.97
N ASP A 220 -27.89 -10.01 15.70
CA ASP A 220 -28.35 -10.79 14.56
C ASP A 220 -27.26 -11.61 13.86
N MET A 221 -26.00 -11.15 13.87
CA MET A 221 -24.88 -11.74 13.14
C MET A 221 -25.23 -12.11 11.68
N GLY A 222 -26.08 -11.32 11.03
CA GLY A 222 -26.55 -11.57 9.65
C GLY A 222 -27.74 -12.52 9.51
N SER A 223 -28.46 -12.82 10.60
CA SER A 223 -29.67 -13.67 10.62
C SER A 223 -30.72 -13.09 11.59
N THR A 224 -31.57 -13.92 12.18
CA THR A 224 -32.53 -13.48 13.20
C THR A 224 -31.81 -13.10 14.50
N ALA A 225 -32.17 -11.96 15.09
CA ALA A 225 -31.64 -11.47 16.36
C ALA A 225 -31.80 -12.49 17.51
N ALA A 226 -30.72 -12.72 18.26
CA ALA A 226 -30.68 -13.66 19.37
C ALA A 226 -31.37 -13.15 20.64
N GLY A 227 -31.59 -11.84 20.77
CA GLY A 227 -32.25 -11.20 21.91
C GLY A 227 -31.40 -11.17 23.18
N ARG A 228 -30.07 -11.27 23.07
CA ARG A 228 -29.16 -11.27 24.24
C ARG A 228 -28.85 -9.86 24.71
N LEU A 229 -28.71 -8.92 23.78
CA LEU A 229 -28.53 -7.50 24.05
C LEU A 229 -29.80 -6.73 23.69
N THR A 230 -30.81 -6.80 24.56
CA THR A 230 -32.11 -6.15 24.31
C THR A 230 -32.06 -4.67 24.57
N SER A 231 -32.87 -3.88 23.86
CA SER A 231 -32.96 -2.43 24.05
C SER A 231 -33.33 -2.02 25.47
N SER A 232 -34.07 -2.85 26.20
CA SER A 232 -34.48 -2.59 27.59
C SER A 232 -33.29 -2.52 28.56
N PHE A 233 -32.28 -3.37 28.37
CA PHE A 233 -31.12 -3.44 29.27
C PHE A 233 -29.86 -2.83 28.65
N PHE A 234 -29.68 -2.97 27.33
CA PHE A 234 -28.57 -2.37 26.59
C PHE A 234 -28.79 -0.88 26.33
N GLY A 235 -30.05 -0.42 26.30
CA GLY A 235 -30.41 0.98 26.08
C GLY A 235 -30.45 1.41 24.61
N THR A 236 -30.14 0.51 23.67
CA THR A 236 -30.19 0.76 22.23
C THR A 236 -30.41 -0.55 21.46
N THR A 237 -30.65 -0.48 20.15
CA THR A 237 -30.85 -1.64 19.29
C THR A 237 -29.50 -2.27 18.94
N ALA A 238 -29.26 -3.50 19.41
CA ALA A 238 -27.99 -4.21 19.23
C ALA A 238 -27.77 -4.84 17.84
N THR A 239 -28.68 -4.63 16.89
CA THR A 239 -28.48 -4.96 15.46
C THR A 239 -27.90 -3.78 14.67
N VAL A 240 -27.74 -2.61 15.30
CA VAL A 240 -27.09 -1.45 14.68
C VAL A 240 -25.58 -1.52 14.94
N LEU A 241 -24.79 -1.53 13.86
CA LEU A 241 -23.32 -1.50 13.98
C LEU A 241 -22.86 -0.22 14.68
N GLY A 242 -21.88 -0.37 15.58
CA GLY A 242 -21.36 0.74 16.37
C GLY A 242 -22.28 1.18 17.52
N ALA A 243 -23.45 0.56 17.69
CA ALA A 243 -24.34 0.85 18.81
C ALA A 243 -23.63 0.58 20.14
N ALA A 244 -23.76 1.53 21.06
CA ALA A 244 -23.01 1.51 22.30
C ALA A 244 -23.96 1.81 23.48
N GLY A 245 -24.04 0.88 24.41
CA GLY A 245 -24.91 0.92 25.59
C GLY A 245 -24.13 0.86 26.90
N GLY A 246 -24.86 0.99 28.01
CA GLY A 246 -24.32 0.95 29.38
C GLY A 246 -23.66 2.26 29.82
N THR A 247 -24.18 2.86 30.88
CA THR A 247 -23.52 3.94 31.62
C THR A 247 -22.67 3.35 32.75
N GLU A 248 -21.67 4.09 33.23
CA GLU A 248 -20.97 3.76 34.47
C GLU A 248 -22.01 3.59 35.61
N SER A 249 -22.11 2.39 36.18
CA SER A 249 -22.86 2.19 37.43
C SER A 249 -21.93 2.48 38.59
N ARG A 250 -22.30 3.46 39.43
CA ARG A 250 -21.50 3.89 40.59
C ARG A 250 -21.85 3.17 41.90
N SER A 251 -22.69 2.14 41.85
CA SER A 251 -22.98 1.34 43.04
C SER A 251 -21.96 0.20 43.18
N LEU A 252 -21.04 0.36 44.12
CA LEU A 252 -20.26 -0.74 44.70
C LEU A 252 -21.07 -1.41 45.81
#